data_AF-A0A928BBL0-F1
#
_entry.id   AF-A0A928BBL0-F1
#
_cell.length_a   1.000
_cell.length_b   1.000
_cell.length_c   1.000
_cell.angle_alpha   90.00
_cell.angle_beta   90.00
_cell.angle_gamma   90.00
#
_symmetry.space_group_name_H-M   'P 1'
#
loop_
_entity.id
_entity.type
_entity.pdbx_description
1 polymer ?
#
loop_
_entity_poly.entity_id
_entity_poly.type
_entity_poly.pdbx_seq_one_letter_code
_entity_poly.pdbx_strand_id
1 'polypeptide(L)'
;MEKLILTSTGKEERYQEVIPQIKGVISGEDDLIANLANVAAILKEAFDFFWVGFYLVKPVSGHAEPASIDSLQSGRELVLGPFQGPLACTRIKYGKGVCGSAWKQARTLVVPDVDKFPGHIACSSLSRSEIVVPLFNEKGIGSGEDASGSVVAVLDIDSREIATFDEVDAKYLGQLSAMIGELLF
;
A
#
# COMPACT_ATOMS: atom_id res chain seq x y z
N MET A 1 -5.66 21.27 15.45
CA MET A 1 -5.96 19.88 15.09
C MET A 1 -7.11 19.93 14.10
N GLU A 2 -6.82 19.75 12.82
CA GLU A 2 -7.87 19.70 11.80
C GLU A 2 -8.70 18.43 12.02
N LYS A 3 -10.02 18.59 12.10
CA LYS A 3 -10.94 17.46 12.23
C LYS A 3 -11.25 16.96 10.82
N LEU A 4 -11.18 15.65 10.60
CA LEU A 4 -11.61 15.07 9.33
C LEU A 4 -13.09 15.43 9.06
N ILE A 5 -13.33 15.93 7.86
CA ILE A 5 -14.66 16.25 7.37
C ILE A 5 -15.12 15.06 6.54
N LEU A 6 -16.03 14.27 7.10
CA LEU A 6 -16.61 13.08 6.49
C LEU A 6 -18.13 13.28 6.46
N THR A 7 -18.65 13.77 5.33
CA THR A 7 -20.07 14.11 5.19
C THR A 7 -20.80 13.16 4.24
N SER A 8 -20.07 12.49 3.36
CA SER A 8 -20.58 11.52 2.42
C SER A 8 -20.89 10.17 3.06
N THR A 9 -21.88 9.48 2.52
CA THR A 9 -22.20 8.07 2.85
C THR A 9 -21.80 7.10 1.74
N GLY A 10 -21.53 7.59 0.53
CA GLY A 10 -21.05 6.80 -0.60
C GLY A 10 -19.54 6.61 -0.60
N LYS A 11 -19.07 5.47 -1.13
CA LYS A 11 -17.66 5.09 -1.18
C LYS A 11 -16.84 6.07 -2.03
N GLU A 12 -17.31 6.37 -3.24
CA GLU A 12 -16.60 7.27 -4.18
C GLU A 12 -16.52 8.69 -3.63
N GLU A 13 -17.63 9.24 -3.13
CA GLU A 13 -17.68 10.57 -2.54
C GLU A 13 -16.77 10.66 -1.30
N ARG A 14 -16.68 9.59 -0.51
CA ARG A 14 -15.77 9.57 0.65
C ARG A 14 -14.31 9.65 0.26
N TYR A 15 -13.90 8.95 -0.80
CA TYR A 15 -12.54 9.12 -1.33
C TYR A 15 -12.30 10.56 -1.81
N GLN A 16 -13.27 11.17 -2.49
CA GLN A 16 -13.19 12.55 -2.95
C GLN A 16 -13.08 13.57 -1.80
N GLU A 17 -13.72 13.30 -0.65
CA GLU A 17 -13.59 14.12 0.56
C GLU A 17 -12.22 13.93 1.24
N VAL A 18 -11.76 12.68 1.36
CA VAL A 18 -10.59 12.32 2.17
C VAL A 18 -9.27 12.65 1.49
N ILE A 19 -9.14 12.42 0.18
CA ILE A 19 -7.87 12.58 -0.54
C ILE A 19 -7.31 14.02 -0.46
N PRO A 20 -8.09 15.09 -0.67
CA PRO A 20 -7.60 16.47 -0.50
C PRO A 20 -7.16 16.77 0.94
N GLN A 21 -7.83 16.20 1.93
CA GLN A 21 -7.47 16.36 3.34
C GLN A 21 -6.14 15.66 3.65
N ILE A 22 -5.94 14.43 3.15
CA ILE A 22 -4.64 13.74 3.26
C ILE A 22 -3.53 14.58 2.63
N LYS A 23 -3.77 15.11 1.42
CA LYS A 23 -2.80 15.99 0.75
C LYS A 23 -2.41 17.18 1.62
N GLY A 24 -3.39 17.86 2.21
CA GLY A 24 -3.17 19.00 3.10
C GLY A 24 -2.30 18.64 4.31
N VAL A 25 -2.54 17.47 4.92
CA VAL A 25 -1.76 16.97 6.05
C VAL A 25 -0.32 16.67 5.66
N ILE A 26 -0.10 15.91 4.57
CA ILE A 26 1.25 15.43 4.22
C ILE A 26 2.12 16.46 3.50
N SER A 27 1.54 17.53 2.95
CA SER A 27 2.31 18.56 2.22
C SER A 27 3.08 19.52 3.14
N GLY A 28 2.82 19.50 4.46
CA GLY A 28 3.43 20.40 5.44
C GLY A 28 4.41 19.74 6.39
N GLU A 29 4.73 18.46 6.18
CA GLU A 29 5.59 17.65 7.03
C GLU A 29 6.59 16.89 6.16
N ASP A 30 7.86 16.85 6.58
CA ASP A 30 8.94 16.22 5.82
C ASP A 30 9.23 14.79 6.31
N ASP A 31 8.83 14.45 7.55
CA ASP A 31 9.05 13.11 8.09
C ASP A 31 8.12 12.08 7.45
N LEU A 32 8.75 11.17 6.69
CA LEU A 32 8.07 10.08 6.00
C LEU A 32 7.20 9.23 6.94
N ILE A 33 7.69 8.90 8.13
CA ILE A 33 6.98 7.99 9.05
C ILE A 33 5.76 8.68 9.65
N ALA A 34 5.87 9.95 10.03
CA ALA A 34 4.76 10.77 10.49
C ALA A 34 3.66 10.87 9.42
N ASN A 35 4.05 11.14 8.17
CA ASN A 35 3.12 11.23 7.05
C ASN A 35 2.40 9.92 6.79
N LEU A 36 3.12 8.80 6.63
CA LEU A 36 2.51 7.49 6.40
C LEU A 36 1.61 7.06 7.58
N ALA A 37 1.99 7.38 8.82
CA ALA A 37 1.17 7.10 9.99
C ALA A 37 -0.16 7.88 9.96
N ASN A 38 -0.12 9.16 9.61
CA ASN A 38 -1.33 9.97 9.47
C ASN A 38 -2.21 9.49 8.32
N VAL A 39 -1.62 9.12 7.17
CA VAL A 39 -2.39 8.56 6.04
C VAL A 39 -3.14 7.30 6.49
N ALA A 40 -2.45 6.36 7.14
CA ALA A 40 -3.08 5.13 7.63
C ALA A 40 -4.20 5.42 8.66
N ALA A 41 -3.98 6.36 9.57
CA ALA A 41 -4.97 6.79 10.55
C ALA A 41 -6.22 7.40 9.88
N ILE A 42 -6.02 8.29 8.91
CA ILE A 42 -7.12 8.95 8.18
C ILE A 42 -7.94 7.93 7.39
N LEU A 43 -7.29 7.01 6.66
CA LEU A 43 -7.98 5.95 5.93
C LEU A 43 -8.76 5.02 6.87
N LYS A 44 -8.19 4.68 8.02
CA LYS A 44 -8.87 3.89 9.05
C LYS A 44 -10.11 4.61 9.59
N GLU A 45 -10.01 5.89 9.92
CA GLU A 45 -11.14 6.67 10.43
C GLU A 45 -12.26 6.83 9.39
N ALA A 46 -11.91 7.04 8.12
CA ALA A 46 -12.88 7.26 7.06
C ALA A 46 -13.64 6.00 6.64
N PHE A 47 -12.98 4.85 6.59
CA PHE A 47 -13.52 3.64 5.99
C PHE A 47 -13.69 2.47 6.96
N ASP A 48 -13.14 2.58 8.17
CA ASP A 48 -13.12 1.51 9.19
C ASP A 48 -12.54 0.17 8.68
N PHE A 49 -11.57 0.23 7.76
CA PHE A 49 -10.92 -0.97 7.21
C PHE A 49 -10.35 -1.87 8.30
N PHE A 50 -10.39 -3.19 8.11
CA PHE A 50 -9.92 -4.13 9.14
C PHE A 50 -8.43 -3.96 9.43
N TRP A 51 -7.65 -3.79 8.35
CA TRP A 51 -6.25 -3.41 8.40
C TRP A 51 -5.99 -2.41 7.27
N VAL A 52 -5.17 -1.40 7.52
CA VAL A 52 -4.70 -0.44 6.50
C VAL A 52 -3.32 0.06 6.88
N GLY A 53 -2.37 0.02 5.95
CA GLY A 53 -1.02 0.44 6.25
C GLY A 53 -0.05 0.25 5.11
N PHE A 54 1.22 0.41 5.43
CA PHE A 54 2.28 0.42 4.44
C PHE A 54 3.30 -0.68 4.69
N TYR A 55 3.85 -1.20 3.60
CA TYR A 55 5.10 -1.92 3.59
C TYR A 55 6.12 -1.19 2.72
N LEU A 56 7.31 -0.93 3.26
CA LEU A 56 8.37 -0.19 2.57
C LEU A 56 9.38 -1.16 1.98
N VAL A 57 9.82 -0.91 0.74
CA VAL A 57 10.91 -1.67 0.14
C VAL A 57 12.22 -1.29 0.83
N LYS A 58 12.85 -2.26 1.50
CA LYS A 58 14.12 -2.06 2.21
C LYS A 58 15.14 -3.15 1.83
N PRO A 59 16.45 -2.85 1.88
CA PRO A 59 17.48 -3.87 1.74
C PRO A 59 17.35 -4.97 2.81
N VAL A 60 17.64 -6.21 2.44
CA VAL A 60 17.82 -7.31 3.39
C VAL A 60 19.21 -7.20 4.01
N SER A 61 19.28 -7.13 5.33
CA SER A 61 20.56 -7.02 6.04
C SER A 61 21.46 -8.24 5.76
N GLY A 62 22.73 -8.00 5.42
CA GLY A 62 23.75 -9.05 5.27
C GLY A 62 23.84 -9.76 3.91
N HIS A 63 23.18 -9.25 2.86
CA HIS A 63 23.29 -9.81 1.50
C HIS A 63 24.31 -9.04 0.66
N ALA A 64 25.08 -9.77 -0.17
CA ALA A 64 26.04 -9.20 -1.11
C ALA A 64 25.34 -8.44 -2.25
N GLU A 65 26.06 -7.51 -2.88
CA GLU A 65 25.58 -6.72 -4.02
C GLU A 65 24.95 -7.61 -5.12
N PRO A 66 23.82 -7.21 -5.71
CA PRO A 66 23.10 -8.07 -6.63
C PRO A 66 23.79 -8.22 -8.00
N ALA A 67 23.75 -9.41 -8.58
CA ALA A 67 24.40 -9.76 -9.86
C ALA A 67 23.55 -9.46 -11.13
N SER A 68 22.27 -9.11 -10.97
CA SER A 68 21.27 -8.85 -12.03
C SER A 68 20.05 -8.08 -11.50
N ILE A 69 19.20 -7.52 -12.36
CA ILE A 69 17.95 -6.81 -11.98
C ILE A 69 16.99 -7.69 -11.17
N ASP A 70 16.78 -8.95 -11.57
CA ASP A 70 15.97 -9.92 -10.80
C ASP A 70 16.60 -10.21 -9.42
N SER A 71 17.93 -10.18 -9.32
CA SER A 71 18.61 -10.30 -8.03
C SER A 71 18.61 -8.99 -7.22
N LEU A 72 18.45 -7.83 -7.87
CA LEU A 72 18.38 -6.51 -7.22
C LEU A 72 17.14 -6.39 -6.33
N GLN A 73 16.04 -6.98 -6.78
CA GLN A 73 14.81 -7.17 -6.02
C GLN A 73 14.96 -8.26 -4.94
N SER A 74 15.72 -9.32 -5.22
CA SER A 74 15.97 -10.43 -4.26
C SER A 74 16.81 -10.01 -3.04
N GLY A 75 17.60 -8.94 -3.15
CA GLY A 75 18.29 -8.30 -2.03
C GLY A 75 17.43 -7.32 -1.23
N ARG A 76 16.14 -7.21 -1.54
CA ARG A 76 15.18 -6.33 -0.86
C ARG A 76 13.97 -7.11 -0.38
N GLU A 77 13.31 -6.58 0.63
CA GLU A 77 12.05 -7.08 1.15
C GLU A 77 11.11 -5.90 1.42
N LEU A 78 9.82 -6.18 1.37
CA LEU A 78 8.81 -5.32 1.96
C LEU A 78 8.92 -5.45 3.48
N VAL A 79 9.19 -4.34 4.17
CA VAL A 79 9.28 -4.26 5.63
C VAL A 79 8.12 -3.43 6.13
N LEU A 80 7.42 -3.93 7.16
CA LEU A 80 6.26 -3.29 7.75
C LEU A 80 6.57 -1.83 8.16
N GLY A 81 5.78 -0.91 7.64
CA GLY A 81 5.77 0.51 7.98
C GLY A 81 4.58 0.86 8.90
N PRO A 82 4.19 2.14 8.99
CA PRO A 82 3.02 2.54 9.75
C PRO A 82 1.72 1.89 9.26
N PHE A 83 0.86 1.48 10.20
CA PHE A 83 -0.41 0.83 9.91
C PHE A 83 -1.43 1.03 11.05
N GLN A 84 -2.68 0.69 10.77
CA GLN A 84 -3.78 0.57 11.72
C GLN A 84 -4.43 -0.81 11.54
N GLY A 85 -4.59 -1.55 12.64
CA GLY A 85 -5.15 -2.90 12.61
C GLY A 85 -4.47 -3.84 13.60
N PRO A 86 -4.79 -5.15 13.58
CA PRO A 86 -4.10 -6.15 14.38
C PRO A 86 -2.64 -6.37 13.95
N LEU A 87 -1.90 -7.14 14.74
CA LEU A 87 -0.52 -7.57 14.43
C LEU A 87 -0.41 -8.14 13.00
N ALA A 88 0.62 -7.72 12.26
CA ALA A 88 0.88 -8.11 10.88
C ALA A 88 2.28 -8.73 10.70
N CYS A 89 2.52 -9.31 9.52
CA CYS A 89 3.85 -9.81 9.15
C CYS A 89 4.85 -8.66 9.11
N THR A 90 6.06 -8.83 9.63
CA THR A 90 7.07 -7.77 9.61
C THR A 90 7.83 -7.66 8.30
N ARG A 91 7.96 -8.77 7.56
CA ARG A 91 8.72 -8.87 6.31
C ARG A 91 7.97 -9.71 5.27
N ILE A 92 7.91 -9.23 4.03
CA ILE A 92 7.29 -9.91 2.89
C ILE A 92 8.31 -9.96 1.74
N LYS A 93 8.53 -11.16 1.21
CA LYS A 93 9.48 -11.39 0.11
C LYS A 93 8.90 -10.96 -1.23
N TYR A 94 9.77 -10.57 -2.15
CA TYR A 94 9.40 -10.22 -3.52
C TYR A 94 8.57 -11.32 -4.21
N GLY A 95 7.44 -10.95 -4.81
CA GLY A 95 6.54 -11.88 -5.50
C GLY A 95 5.82 -12.88 -4.59
N LYS A 96 5.83 -12.69 -3.27
CA LYS A 96 5.17 -13.58 -2.30
C LYS A 96 3.97 -12.91 -1.63
N GLY A 97 2.87 -13.65 -1.50
CA GLY A 97 1.59 -13.08 -1.06
C GLY A 97 1.05 -12.04 -2.04
N VAL A 98 -0.06 -11.39 -1.67
CA VAL A 98 -0.67 -10.34 -2.49
C VAL A 98 0.25 -9.12 -2.52
N CYS A 99 0.73 -8.65 -1.37
CA CYS A 99 1.71 -7.57 -1.24
C CYS A 99 2.96 -7.73 -2.13
N GLY A 100 3.67 -8.85 -2.00
CA GLY A 100 4.86 -9.11 -2.83
C GLY A 100 4.53 -9.29 -4.30
N SER A 101 3.33 -9.79 -4.63
CA SER A 101 2.86 -9.91 -6.01
C SER A 101 2.54 -8.57 -6.64
N ALA A 102 1.92 -7.64 -5.91
CA ALA A 102 1.65 -6.27 -6.36
C ALA A 102 2.96 -5.52 -6.59
N TRP A 103 3.93 -5.68 -5.68
CA TRP A 103 5.28 -5.18 -5.86
C TRP A 103 5.94 -5.74 -7.13
N LYS A 104 5.91 -7.06 -7.33
CA LYS A 104 6.51 -7.70 -8.52
C LYS A 104 5.85 -7.30 -9.83
N GLN A 105 4.54 -7.18 -9.84
CA GLN A 105 3.77 -6.83 -11.04
C GLN A 105 3.70 -5.32 -11.27
N ALA A 106 4.19 -4.51 -10.33
CA ALA A 106 4.12 -3.05 -10.37
C ALA A 106 2.72 -2.53 -10.71
N ARG A 107 1.68 -3.16 -10.16
CA ARG A 107 0.28 -2.79 -10.39
C ARG A 107 -0.59 -3.09 -9.17
N THR A 108 -1.71 -2.38 -9.08
CA THR A 108 -2.75 -2.66 -8.09
C THR A 108 -3.29 -4.08 -8.26
N LEU A 109 -3.43 -4.79 -7.15
CA LEU A 109 -4.11 -6.08 -7.07
C LEU A 109 -5.34 -5.95 -6.18
N VAL A 110 -6.51 -6.25 -6.74
CA VAL A 110 -7.77 -6.39 -6.00
C VAL A 110 -8.07 -7.87 -5.86
N VAL A 111 -8.11 -8.37 -4.62
CA VAL A 111 -8.31 -9.78 -4.30
C VAL A 111 -9.65 -9.94 -3.58
N PRO A 112 -10.71 -10.41 -4.28
CA PRO A 112 -12.04 -10.53 -3.68
C PRO A 112 -12.15 -11.66 -2.66
N ASP A 113 -11.24 -12.65 -2.71
CA ASP A 113 -11.21 -13.78 -1.77
C ASP A 113 -9.76 -14.24 -1.59
N VAL A 114 -9.14 -13.86 -0.48
CA VAL A 114 -7.71 -14.13 -0.21
C VAL A 114 -7.42 -15.63 -0.09
N ASP A 115 -8.39 -16.43 0.35
CA ASP A 115 -8.26 -17.89 0.45
C ASP A 115 -8.09 -18.55 -0.92
N LYS A 116 -8.52 -17.88 -2.00
CA LYS A 116 -8.39 -18.35 -3.38
C LYS A 116 -7.15 -17.80 -4.09
N PHE A 117 -6.39 -16.90 -3.46
CA PHE A 117 -5.21 -16.31 -4.06
C PHE A 117 -4.03 -17.30 -4.05
N PRO A 118 -3.44 -17.65 -5.21
CA PRO A 118 -2.33 -18.61 -5.26
C PRO A 118 -1.11 -18.11 -4.50
N GLY A 119 -0.63 -18.91 -3.54
CA GLY A 119 0.54 -18.55 -2.73
C GLY A 119 0.27 -17.44 -1.71
N HIS A 120 -0.99 -17.30 -1.27
CA HIS A 120 -1.37 -16.41 -0.18
C HIS A 120 -0.56 -16.69 1.09
N ILE A 121 0.02 -15.63 1.66
CA ILE A 121 0.67 -15.63 2.96
C ILE A 121 -0.30 -14.92 3.89
N ALA A 122 -1.14 -15.68 4.58
CA ALA A 122 -2.09 -15.09 5.54
C ALA A 122 -1.32 -14.53 6.73
N CYS A 123 -1.23 -13.20 6.83
CA CYS A 123 -0.71 -12.53 8.03
C CYS A 123 -1.77 -12.54 9.16
N SER A 124 -3.05 -12.55 8.81
CA SER A 124 -4.18 -12.70 9.72
C SER A 124 -5.22 -13.66 9.13
N SER A 125 -5.68 -14.64 9.90
CA SER A 125 -6.75 -15.56 9.48
C SER A 125 -8.14 -14.92 9.37
N LEU A 126 -8.27 -13.65 9.75
CA LEU A 126 -9.53 -12.91 9.71
C LEU A 126 -9.68 -12.07 8.43
N SER A 127 -8.62 -11.86 7.64
CA SER A 127 -8.74 -11.20 6.34
C SER A 127 -9.44 -12.12 5.34
N ARG A 128 -10.37 -11.57 4.57
CA ARG A 128 -11.19 -12.27 3.56
C ARG A 128 -11.09 -11.64 2.18
N SER A 129 -10.83 -10.33 2.08
CA SER A 129 -10.46 -9.65 0.84
C SER A 129 -9.37 -8.62 1.10
N GLU A 130 -8.57 -8.32 0.09
CA GLU A 130 -7.38 -7.48 0.19
C GLU A 130 -7.25 -6.61 -1.07
N ILE A 131 -6.82 -5.37 -0.93
CA ILE A 131 -6.35 -4.53 -2.03
C ILE A 131 -4.95 -4.02 -1.71
N VAL A 132 -4.03 -4.23 -2.65
CA VAL A 132 -2.66 -3.72 -2.54
C VAL A 132 -2.38 -2.78 -3.70
N VAL A 133 -1.91 -1.58 -3.37
CA VAL A 133 -1.56 -0.53 -4.33
C VAL A 133 -0.07 -0.18 -4.20
N PRO A 134 0.75 -0.35 -5.25
CA PRO A 134 2.15 0.05 -5.21
C PRO A 134 2.32 1.57 -5.26
N LEU A 135 3.30 2.07 -4.51
CA LEU A 135 3.78 3.46 -4.54
C LEU A 135 5.09 3.51 -5.32
N PHE A 136 5.22 4.49 -6.21
CA PHE A 136 6.39 4.72 -7.05
C PHE A 136 7.08 6.01 -6.63
N ASN A 137 8.41 6.08 -6.74
CA ASN A 137 9.13 7.34 -6.54
C ASN A 137 8.92 8.32 -7.71
N GLU A 138 9.24 9.60 -7.49
CA GLU A 138 9.18 10.65 -8.53
C GLU A 138 9.93 10.27 -9.83
N LYS A 139 10.96 9.43 -9.73
CA LYS A 139 11.86 9.09 -10.86
C LYS A 139 11.38 7.94 -11.75
N GLY A 140 10.18 7.37 -11.55
CA GLY A 140 9.73 6.32 -12.46
C GLY A 140 8.25 5.96 -12.42
N ILE A 141 7.51 6.48 -13.40
CA ILE A 141 6.69 5.62 -14.26
C ILE A 141 7.57 5.27 -15.47
N GLY A 142 8.47 4.32 -15.31
CA GLY A 142 9.14 3.69 -16.45
C GLY A 142 8.08 2.95 -17.26
N SER A 143 7.82 3.37 -18.49
CA SER A 143 6.94 2.62 -19.38
C SER A 143 7.69 1.38 -19.87
N GLY A 144 7.37 0.21 -19.31
CA GLY A 144 7.97 -1.07 -19.73
C GLY A 144 8.03 -2.14 -18.65
N GLU A 145 8.66 -3.27 -18.97
CA GLU A 145 8.75 -4.48 -18.14
C GLU A 145 9.59 -4.31 -16.85
N ASP A 146 10.15 -3.13 -16.56
CA ASP A 146 11.04 -2.87 -15.41
C ASP A 146 10.44 -2.00 -14.28
N ALA A 147 9.17 -1.59 -14.36
CA ALA A 147 8.52 -0.68 -13.42
C ALA A 147 8.55 -1.13 -11.94
N SER A 148 8.77 -2.42 -11.68
CA SER A 148 8.96 -2.96 -10.32
C SER A 148 10.16 -2.32 -9.59
N GLY A 149 11.19 -1.88 -10.32
CA GLY A 149 12.38 -1.23 -9.77
C GLY A 149 12.10 0.15 -9.18
N SER A 150 10.99 0.77 -9.59
CA SER A 150 10.53 2.09 -9.11
C SER A 150 9.56 2.00 -7.93
N VAL A 151 9.07 0.80 -7.60
CA VAL A 151 8.21 0.60 -6.42
C VAL A 151 9.04 0.78 -5.14
N VAL A 152 8.64 1.73 -4.30
CA VAL A 152 9.31 2.08 -3.05
C VAL A 152 8.53 1.65 -1.82
N ALA A 153 7.22 1.45 -1.96
CA ALA A 153 6.34 0.94 -0.94
C ALA A 153 5.09 0.31 -1.56
N VAL A 154 4.29 -0.36 -0.76
CA VAL A 154 2.90 -0.69 -1.10
C VAL A 154 1.99 -0.20 0.03
N LEU A 155 0.82 0.32 -0.35
CA LEU A 155 -0.33 0.50 0.51
C LEU A 155 -1.13 -0.80 0.47
N ASP A 156 -1.39 -1.38 1.63
CA ASP A 156 -2.11 -2.62 1.80
C ASP A 156 -3.33 -2.39 2.71
N ILE A 157 -4.46 -2.99 2.33
CA ILE A 157 -5.74 -2.83 3.00
C ILE A 157 -6.50 -4.15 2.98
N ASP A 158 -6.85 -4.63 4.18
CA ASP A 158 -7.63 -5.85 4.38
C ASP A 158 -9.06 -5.55 4.83
N SER A 159 -9.96 -6.48 4.52
CA SER A 159 -11.31 -6.54 5.06
C SER A 159 -11.65 -7.93 5.58
N ARG A 160 -12.55 -7.98 6.57
CA ARG A 160 -13.15 -9.22 7.08
C ARG A 160 -14.23 -9.79 6.16
N GLU A 161 -14.69 -9.01 5.20
CA GLU A 161 -15.70 -9.43 4.24
C GLU A 161 -15.05 -9.77 2.91
N ILE A 162 -15.61 -10.74 2.17
CA ILE A 162 -15.20 -11.02 0.79
C ILE A 162 -15.64 -9.88 -0.14
N ALA A 163 -14.90 -9.65 -1.22
CA ALA A 163 -15.21 -8.69 -2.27
C ALA A 163 -15.54 -7.27 -1.75
N THR A 164 -14.84 -6.81 -0.71
CA THR A 164 -15.02 -5.45 -0.16
C THR A 164 -14.53 -4.37 -1.13
N PHE A 165 -13.44 -4.68 -1.84
CA PHE A 165 -12.75 -3.76 -2.72
C PHE A 165 -13.13 -3.99 -4.19
N ASP A 166 -13.25 -2.89 -4.93
CA ASP A 166 -13.64 -2.85 -6.32
C ASP A 166 -12.82 -1.80 -7.11
N GLU A 167 -13.26 -1.51 -8.34
CA GLU A 167 -12.59 -0.55 -9.23
C GLU A 167 -12.61 0.89 -8.71
N VAL A 168 -13.58 1.27 -7.86
CA VAL A 168 -13.61 2.58 -7.20
C VAL A 168 -12.44 2.67 -6.23
N ASP A 169 -12.24 1.65 -5.38
CA ASP A 169 -11.11 1.59 -4.47
C ASP A 169 -9.79 1.63 -5.24
N ALA A 170 -9.64 0.80 -6.29
CA ALA A 170 -8.44 0.75 -7.11
C ALA A 170 -8.11 2.10 -7.77
N LYS A 171 -9.12 2.80 -8.31
CA LYS A 171 -8.99 4.12 -8.92
C LYS A 171 -8.50 5.15 -7.90
N TYR A 172 -9.18 5.28 -6.76
CA TYR A 172 -8.90 6.35 -5.81
C TYR A 172 -7.66 6.09 -4.95
N LEU A 173 -7.45 4.86 -4.52
CA LEU A 173 -6.21 4.48 -3.82
C LEU A 173 -5.00 4.54 -4.75
N GLY A 174 -5.18 4.27 -6.05
CA GLY A 174 -4.15 4.51 -7.07
C GLY A 174 -3.76 5.98 -7.18
N GLN A 175 -4.74 6.89 -7.24
CA GLN A 175 -4.49 8.34 -7.23
C GLN A 175 -3.78 8.80 -5.94
N LEU A 176 -4.25 8.31 -4.80
CA LEU A 176 -3.63 8.60 -3.51
C LEU A 176 -2.18 8.09 -3.45
N SER A 177 -1.93 6.85 -3.89
CA SER A 177 -0.58 6.26 -3.87
C SER A 177 0.38 6.98 -4.81
N ALA A 178 -0.10 7.42 -5.98
CA ALA A 178 0.70 8.25 -6.89
C ALA A 178 1.09 9.59 -6.24
N MET A 179 0.14 10.25 -5.58
CA MET A 179 0.39 11.51 -4.86
C MET A 179 1.39 11.32 -3.70
N ILE A 180 1.25 10.26 -2.91
CA ILE A 180 2.17 9.96 -1.80
C ILE A 180 3.56 9.66 -2.36
N GLY A 181 3.64 8.90 -3.44
CA GLY A 181 4.88 8.61 -4.16
C GLY A 181 5.61 9.88 -4.58
N GLU A 182 4.91 10.81 -5.23
CA GLU A 182 5.45 12.10 -5.66
C GLU A 182 5.92 12.97 -4.48
N LEU A 183 5.11 13.08 -3.41
CA LEU A 183 5.41 14.01 -2.33
C LEU A 183 6.47 13.51 -1.35
N LEU A 184 6.62 12.19 -1.20
CA LEU A 184 7.40 11.61 -0.09
C LEU A 184 8.62 10.76 -0.54
N PHE A 185 8.80 10.45 -1.84
CA PHE A 185 9.82 9.49 -2.31
C PHE A 185 10.57 9.90 -3.60
#